data_AF-A0A9E5PLX4-F1
#
_entry.id   AF-A0A9E5PLX4-F1
#
_cell.length_a   1.000
_cell.length_b   1.000
_cell.length_c   1.000
_cell.angle_alpha   90.00
_cell.angle_beta   90.00
_cell.angle_gamma   90.00
#
_symmetry.space_group_name_H-M   'P 1'
#
loop_
_entity.id
_entity.type
_entity.pdbx_description
1 polymer ?
#
loop_
_entity_poly.entity_id
_entity_poly.type
_entity_poly.pdbx_seq_one_letter_code
_entity_poly.pdbx_strand_id
1 'polypeptide(L)'
;MGWQVEEYIIEQTGVDLATVFDQYLRTTLIPVLEYRIDGSTLHYRWADVVAGFDMQVGVRLSESDFTVIHPSEEWQTVPLELSDPSEFAVDANYYVTARDVTVEEGAGQ
;
A
#
# COMPACT_ATOMS: atom_id res chain seq x y z
N MET A 1 -1.83 30.94 9.36
CA MET A 1 -1.88 30.27 10.68
C MET A 1 -2.15 28.81 10.41
N GLY A 2 -1.11 27.99 10.28
CA GLY A 2 -1.26 26.58 9.87
C GLY A 2 0.01 25.74 10.03
N TRP A 3 0.98 26.17 10.85
CA TRP A 3 2.34 25.59 10.91
C TRP A 3 2.66 24.90 12.24
N GLN A 4 1.66 24.64 13.09
CA GLN A 4 1.88 24.23 14.49
C GLN A 4 1.43 22.80 14.79
N VAL A 5 0.84 22.11 13.82
CA VAL A 5 0.37 20.72 13.98
C VAL A 5 1.38 19.72 13.40
N GLU A 6 2.21 20.16 12.44
CA GLU A 6 3.18 19.29 11.75
C GLU A 6 4.34 18.84 12.65
N GLU A 7 4.92 19.74 13.47
CA GLU A 7 6.10 19.39 14.28
C GLU A 7 5.80 18.40 15.42
N TYR A 8 4.60 18.43 16.00
CA TYR A 8 4.29 17.60 17.17
C TYR A 8 4.12 16.11 16.84
N ILE A 9 3.81 15.80 15.58
CA ILE A 9 3.52 14.43 15.12
C ILE A 9 4.79 13.72 14.62
N ILE A 10 5.75 14.49 14.09
CA ILE A 10 7.05 13.99 13.59
C ILE A 10 7.90 13.45 14.75
N GLU A 11 7.85 14.09 15.92
CA GLU A 11 8.74 13.78 17.05
C GLU A 11 8.39 12.46 17.80
N GLN A 12 7.17 11.94 17.63
CA GLN A 12 6.72 10.71 18.31
C GLN A 12 6.70 9.48 17.39
N THR A 13 6.75 9.65 16.07
CA THR A 13 6.51 8.54 15.14
C THR A 13 7.67 8.28 14.19
N GLY A 14 8.58 9.25 13.96
CA GLY A 14 9.70 9.08 13.02
C GLY A 14 9.26 8.78 11.58
N VAL A 15 7.96 8.76 11.31
CA VAL A 15 7.33 8.64 10.01
C VAL A 15 7.08 10.06 9.54
N ASP A 16 7.60 10.40 8.36
CA ASP A 16 7.43 11.70 7.70
C ASP A 16 5.97 11.85 7.25
N LEU A 17 5.08 12.06 8.22
CA LEU A 17 3.63 12.16 8.03
C LEU A 17 3.25 13.38 7.19
N ALA A 18 4.16 14.35 7.02
CA ALA A 18 3.99 15.49 6.13
C ALA A 18 3.65 15.06 4.69
N THR A 19 4.31 14.02 4.17
CA THR A 19 4.10 13.51 2.80
C THR A 19 2.73 12.85 2.64
N VAL A 20 2.29 12.09 3.66
CA VAL A 20 0.97 11.43 3.65
C VAL A 20 -0.15 12.46 3.79
N PHE A 21 0.02 13.47 4.66
CA PHE A 21 -0.98 14.54 4.83
C PHE A 21 -1.10 15.44 3.60
N ASP A 22 0.00 15.77 2.91
CA ASP A 22 -0.05 16.60 1.68
C ASP A 22 -0.77 15.84 0.55
N GLN A 23 -0.63 14.52 0.47
CA GLN A 23 -1.39 13.70 -0.48
C GLN A 23 -2.90 13.70 -0.17
N TYR A 24 -3.31 13.47 1.09
CA TYR A 24 -4.74 13.42 1.45
C TYR A 24 -5.44 14.79 1.49
N LEU A 25 -4.73 15.88 1.82
CA LEU A 25 -5.32 17.21 2.00
C LEU A 25 -5.14 18.13 0.78
N ARG A 26 -4.15 17.89 -0.08
CA ARG A 26 -3.83 18.79 -1.21
C ARG A 26 -3.79 18.11 -2.57
N THR A 27 -3.74 16.78 -2.61
CA THR A 27 -3.59 16.04 -3.86
C THR A 27 -4.83 15.17 -4.09
N THR A 28 -5.29 15.06 -5.35
CA THR A 28 -6.49 14.27 -5.70
C THR A 28 -6.16 12.79 -5.97
N LEU A 29 -4.93 12.38 -5.65
CA LEU A 29 -4.42 11.03 -5.90
C LEU A 29 -4.86 10.12 -4.76
N ILE A 30 -5.64 9.10 -5.08
CA ILE A 30 -6.09 8.08 -4.12
C ILE A 30 -5.05 6.98 -4.16
N PRO A 31 -4.34 6.67 -3.06
CA PRO A 31 -3.31 5.64 -3.06
C PRO A 31 -3.91 4.28 -3.45
N VAL A 32 -3.35 3.68 -4.49
CA VAL A 32 -3.76 2.37 -5.00
C VAL A 32 -2.66 1.35 -4.70
N LEU A 33 -2.98 0.32 -3.92
CA LEU A 33 -2.13 -0.84 -3.77
C LEU A 33 -2.35 -1.74 -4.98
N GLU A 34 -1.45 -1.70 -5.95
CA GLU A 34 -1.44 -2.67 -7.02
C GLU A 34 -0.82 -3.96 -6.54
N TYR A 35 -1.47 -5.08 -6.83
CA TYR A 35 -0.93 -6.39 -6.52
C TYR A 35 -1.19 -7.39 -7.63
N ARG A 36 -0.34 -8.40 -7.70
CA ARG A 36 -0.53 -9.59 -8.53
C ARG A 36 -0.01 -10.81 -7.79
N ILE A 37 -0.69 -11.94 -7.95
CA ILE A 37 -0.30 -13.18 -7.29
C ILE A 37 0.27 -14.13 -8.33
N ASP A 38 1.53 -14.52 -8.16
CA ASP A 38 2.21 -15.52 -8.96
C ASP A 38 2.51 -16.75 -8.10
N GLY A 39 1.64 -17.76 -8.21
CA GLY A 39 1.72 -18.97 -7.38
C GLY A 39 1.63 -18.65 -5.88
N SER A 40 2.74 -18.84 -5.17
CA SER A 40 2.89 -18.58 -3.73
C SER A 40 3.61 -17.26 -3.42
N THR A 41 3.64 -16.33 -4.38
CA THR A 41 4.30 -15.03 -4.22
C THR A 41 3.33 -13.92 -4.56
N LEU A 42 3.15 -13.00 -3.62
CA LEU A 42 2.43 -11.75 -3.85
C LEU A 42 3.44 -10.70 -4.29
N HIS A 43 3.24 -10.15 -5.50
CA HIS A 43 3.91 -8.93 -5.92
C HIS A 43 3.00 -7.75 -5.60
N TYR A 44 3.55 -6.66 -5.08
CA TYR A 44 2.79 -5.48 -4.72
C TYR A 44 3.60 -4.20 -4.89
N ARG A 45 2.92 -3.07 -5.11
CA ARG A 45 3.49 -1.71 -5.09
C ARG A 45 2.40 -0.67 -4.83
N TRP A 46 2.82 0.52 -4.42
CA TRP A 46 1.97 1.71 -4.47
C TRP A 46 1.92 2.28 -5.89
N ALA A 47 0.72 2.60 -6.34
CA ALA A 47 0.43 3.39 -7.52
C ALA A 47 -0.40 4.61 -7.13
N ASP A 48 -0.36 5.65 -7.98
CA ASP A 48 -1.02 6.93 -7.71
C ASP A 48 -0.61 7.53 -6.36
N VAL A 49 0.68 7.42 -6.02
CA VAL A 49 1.27 8.03 -4.82
C VAL A 49 2.31 9.09 -5.19
N VAL A 50 2.65 9.95 -4.23
CA VAL A 50 3.70 10.96 -4.37
C VAL A 50 5.05 10.34 -4.02
N ALA A 51 6.12 10.91 -4.57
CA ALA A 51 7.47 10.46 -4.28
C ALA A 51 7.74 10.47 -2.77
N GLY A 52 8.20 9.35 -2.23
CA GLY A 52 8.47 9.18 -0.79
C GLY A 52 7.26 8.83 0.06
N PHE A 53 6.19 8.30 -0.54
CA PHE A 53 5.05 7.75 0.18
C PHE A 53 5.43 6.43 0.89
N ASP A 54 5.38 6.43 2.23
CA ASP A 54 5.83 5.33 3.11
C ASP A 54 4.67 4.70 3.91
N MET A 55 3.44 4.73 3.38
CA MET A 55 2.30 4.21 4.14
C MET A 55 2.31 2.69 4.19
N GLN A 56 2.39 2.14 5.40
CA GLN A 56 2.20 0.72 5.66
C GLN A 56 0.73 0.31 5.48
N VAL A 57 0.49 -0.94 5.09
CA VAL A 57 -0.86 -1.49 4.89
C VAL A 57 -0.95 -2.91 5.43
N GLY A 58 -2.05 -3.24 6.09
CA GLY A 58 -2.35 -4.60 6.51
C GLY A 58 -2.89 -5.43 5.35
N VAL A 59 -2.31 -6.59 5.09
CA VAL A 59 -2.73 -7.54 4.05
C VAL A 59 -2.81 -8.95 4.60
N ARG A 60 -3.74 -9.76 4.09
CA ARG A 60 -3.86 -11.16 4.47
C ARG A 60 -2.92 -12.00 3.63
N LEU A 61 -1.81 -12.43 4.23
CA LEU A 61 -0.82 -13.30 3.59
C LEU A 61 -0.91 -14.77 4.02
N SER A 62 -1.63 -15.05 5.12
CA SER A 62 -1.80 -16.38 5.67
C SER A 62 -3.21 -16.55 6.26
N GLU A 63 -3.56 -17.79 6.63
CA GLU A 63 -4.89 -18.09 7.17
C GLU A 63 -5.13 -17.49 8.56
N SER A 64 -4.08 -17.18 9.32
CA SER A 64 -4.19 -16.75 10.73
C SER A 64 -4.51 -15.26 10.89
N ASP A 65 -3.69 -14.36 10.34
CA ASP A 65 -3.75 -12.94 10.68
C ASP A 65 -3.34 -12.03 9.50
N PHE A 66 -3.76 -10.76 9.59
CA PHE A 66 -3.27 -9.70 8.70
C PHE A 66 -1.79 -9.39 9.03
N THR A 67 -0.96 -9.37 7.99
CA THR A 67 0.44 -8.97 8.06
C THR A 67 0.59 -7.55 7.53
N VAL A 68 1.30 -6.70 8.27
CA VAL A 68 1.61 -5.35 7.80
C VAL A 68 2.79 -5.43 6.83
N ILE A 69 2.60 -4.88 5.64
CA ILE A 69 3.64 -4.68 4.63
C ILE A 69 3.94 -3.19 4.46
N HIS A 70 5.13 -2.88 3.94
CA HIS A 70 5.58 -1.53 3.62
C HIS A 70 5.82 -1.45 2.10
N PRO A 71 4.78 -1.16 1.30
CA PRO A 71 4.91 -0.99 -0.14
C PRO A 71 5.69 0.29 -0.48
N SER A 72 6.40 0.25 -1.60
CA SER A 72 6.99 1.41 -2.25
C SER A 72 6.40 1.58 -3.65
N GLU A 73 6.85 2.61 -4.37
CA GLU A 73 6.51 2.84 -5.79
C GLU A 73 7.06 1.74 -6.71
N GLU A 74 8.02 0.95 -6.22
CA GLU A 74 8.64 -0.16 -6.95
C GLU A 74 7.96 -1.48 -6.63
N TRP A 75 8.00 -2.42 -7.57
CA TRP A 75 7.48 -3.77 -7.35
C TRP A 75 8.30 -4.50 -6.28
N GLN A 76 7.63 -4.89 -5.22
CA GLN A 76 8.16 -5.72 -4.15
C GLN A 76 7.44 -7.06 -4.12
N THR A 77 8.04 -8.04 -3.44
CA THR A 77 7.50 -9.39 -3.31
C THR A 77 7.49 -9.85 -1.87
N VAL A 78 6.41 -10.53 -1.48
CA VAL A 78 6.31 -11.23 -0.20
C VAL A 78 5.76 -12.63 -0.42
N PRO A 79 6.21 -13.64 0.35
CA PRO A 79 5.61 -14.96 0.32
C PRO A 79 4.11 -14.89 0.65
N LEU A 80 3.31 -15.59 -0.14
CA LEU A 80 1.89 -15.79 0.08
C LEU A 80 1.69 -17.23 0.58
N GLU A 81 1.30 -17.36 1.84
CA GLU A 81 1.08 -18.65 2.52
C GLU A 81 -0.42 -19.01 2.59
N LEU A 82 -1.24 -18.38 1.75
CA LEU A 82 -2.65 -18.73 1.60
C LEU A 82 -2.80 -20.00 0.76
N SER A 83 -3.63 -20.92 1.25
CA SER A 83 -4.04 -22.12 0.51
C SER A 83 -4.85 -21.76 -0.74
N ASP A 84 -5.65 -20.69 -0.67
CA ASP A 84 -6.41 -20.15 -1.79
C ASP A 84 -6.05 -18.65 -2.00
N PRO A 85 -5.45 -18.28 -3.15
CA PRO A 85 -5.08 -16.91 -3.46
C PRO A 85 -6.24 -15.90 -3.47
N SER A 86 -7.49 -16.36 -3.69
CA SER A 86 -8.65 -15.46 -3.69
C SER A 86 -9.04 -15.00 -2.29
N GLU A 87 -8.50 -15.62 -1.24
CA GLU A 87 -8.63 -15.16 0.14
C GLU A 87 -7.70 -13.98 0.47
N PHE A 88 -6.82 -13.59 -0.45
CA PHE A 88 -6.04 -12.37 -0.30
C PHE A 88 -6.97 -11.17 -0.10
N ALA A 89 -6.75 -10.43 0.98
CA ALA A 89 -7.55 -9.28 1.33
C ALA A 89 -6.65 -8.17 1.88
N VAL A 90 -7.00 -6.93 1.56
CA VAL A 90 -6.39 -5.75 2.17
C VAL A 90 -7.27 -5.31 3.33
N ASP A 91 -6.65 -4.96 4.45
CA ASP A 91 -7.36 -4.49 5.64
C ASP A 91 -8.07 -3.16 5.33
N ALA A 92 -9.40 -3.18 5.40
CA ALA A 92 -10.25 -2.04 5.07
C ALA A 92 -10.08 -0.83 6.01
N ASN A 93 -9.35 -0.96 7.13
CA ASN A 93 -9.00 0.17 8.01
C ASN A 93 -7.94 1.09 7.38
N TYR A 94 -7.20 0.59 6.40
CA TYR A 94 -6.29 1.39 5.60
C TYR A 94 -7.10 1.91 4.42
N TYR A 95 -7.36 3.23 4.36
CA TYR A 95 -8.17 3.91 3.34
C TYR A 95 -7.52 3.86 1.94
N VAL A 96 -7.25 2.66 1.43
CA VAL A 96 -6.44 2.39 0.24
C VAL A 96 -7.24 1.52 -0.72
N THR A 97 -7.05 1.75 -2.02
CA THR A 97 -7.73 0.95 -3.04
C THR A 97 -6.84 -0.21 -3.44
N ALA A 98 -7.32 -1.45 -3.33
CA ALA A 98 -6.59 -2.61 -3.81
C ALA A 98 -6.94 -2.89 -5.28
N ARG A 99 -5.94 -2.97 -6.16
CA ARG A 99 -6.11 -3.29 -7.58
C ARG A 99 -5.33 -4.55 -7.96
N ASP A 100 -6.06 -5.60 -8.36
CA ASP A 100 -5.45 -6.78 -8.96
C ASP A 100 -5.02 -6.46 -10.40
N VAL A 101 -3.74 -6.66 -10.70
CA VAL A 101 -3.15 -6.47 -12.04
C VAL A 101 -2.66 -7.78 -12.65
N THR A 102 -3.10 -8.91 -12.11
CA THR A 102 -2.75 -10.26 -12.59
C THR A 102 -3.11 -10.47 -14.07
N VAL A 103 -3.98 -9.62 -14.63
CA VAL A 103 -4.52 -9.72 -16.00
C VAL A 103 -4.01 -8.69 -17.02
N GLU A 104 -3.11 -7.76 -16.66
CA GLU A 104 -2.77 -6.62 -17.54
C GLU A 104 -1.44 -6.74 -18.33
N GLU A 105 -0.83 -7.93 -18.41
CA GLU A 105 0.23 -8.22 -19.40
C GLU A 105 -0.40 -8.66 -20.74
N GLY A 106 -1.28 -7.82 -21.29
CA GLY A 106 -2.14 -8.21 -22.41
C GLY A 106 -2.71 -7.08 -23.27
N ALA A 107 -2.01 -5.94 -23.42
CA ALA A 107 -2.36 -4.94 -24.44
C ALA A 107 -1.12 -4.17 -24.90
N GLY A 108 -0.32 -4.81 -25.76
CA GLY A 108 0.85 -4.19 -26.35
C GLY A 108 1.28 -4.89 -27.64
N GLN A 109 0.41 -4.91 -28.65
CA GLN A 109 0.77 -5.01 -30.06
C GLN A 109 -0.13 -4.09 -30.89
#